data_AF-A0A562S5U1-F1
#
_entry.id   AF-A0A562S5U1-F1
#
_cell.length_a   1.000
_cell.length_b   1.000
_cell.length_c   1.000
_cell.angle_alpha   90.00
_cell.angle_beta   90.00
_cell.angle_gamma   90.00
#
_symmetry.space_group_name_H-M   'P 1'
#
loop_
_entity.id
_entity.type
_entity.pdbx_description
1 polymer ?
#
loop_
_entity_poly.entity_id
_entity_poly.type
_entity_poly.pdbx_seq_one_letter_code
_entity_poly.pdbx_strand_id
1 'polypeptide(L)'
;MSSQNKAVSQNESDEDLQSIVRLFGKTEAVLKEIENTTSDMVVPVINELRYAGYHLTQYLQCKNAEDLSKAKNHCKRALFDAYDYRINLALMTIREFQQDYRLVNIGAIVNDYQALMRDVENIKKEVNSKITTHEIREERYAALEKPVARISRKLQLPRNPLQLHCN
;
A
#
# COMPACT_ATOMS: atom_id res chain seq x y z
N MET A 1 33.61 -22.95 -10.92
CA MET A 1 32.74 -21.90 -11.49
C MET A 1 33.00 -20.63 -10.71
N SER A 2 33.70 -19.69 -11.34
CA SER A 2 34.22 -18.49 -10.68
C SER A 2 33.14 -17.40 -10.70
N SER A 3 32.54 -17.11 -9.55
CA SER A 3 31.63 -15.97 -9.40
C SER A 3 32.45 -14.69 -9.50
N GLN A 4 32.25 -13.96 -10.59
CA GLN A 4 32.82 -12.63 -10.79
C GLN A 4 32.17 -11.66 -9.80
N ASN A 5 32.93 -11.26 -8.77
CA ASN A 5 32.58 -10.13 -7.92
C ASN A 5 32.66 -8.85 -8.76
N LYS A 6 31.50 -8.32 -9.17
CA LYS A 6 31.40 -7.04 -9.86
C LYS A 6 31.56 -5.94 -8.81
N ALA A 7 32.66 -5.19 -8.87
CA ALA A 7 32.86 -4.03 -8.00
C ALA A 7 31.75 -3.01 -8.28
N VAL A 8 30.86 -2.82 -7.31
CA VAL A 8 29.81 -1.80 -7.37
C VAL A 8 30.43 -0.45 -7.07
N SER A 9 30.10 0.55 -7.90
CA SER A 9 30.61 1.91 -7.71
C SER A 9 29.98 2.53 -6.46
N GLN A 10 30.72 3.38 -5.75
CA GLN A 10 30.25 3.97 -4.51
C GLN A 10 28.97 4.83 -4.68
N ASN A 11 28.80 5.45 -5.86
CA ASN A 11 27.60 6.19 -6.22
C ASN A 11 26.36 5.28 -6.34
N GLU A 12 26.51 4.07 -6.89
CA GLU A 12 25.40 3.12 -7.07
C GLU A 12 24.93 2.56 -5.71
N SER A 13 25.86 2.33 -4.78
CA SER A 13 25.48 1.96 -3.41
C SER A 13 24.74 3.06 -2.66
N ASP A 14 25.09 4.33 -2.89
CA ASP A 14 24.43 5.46 -2.23
C ASP A 14 22.99 5.65 -2.73
N GLU A 15 22.75 5.47 -4.03
CA GLU A 15 21.40 5.53 -4.62
C GLU A 15 20.50 4.40 -4.11
N ASP A 16 21.04 3.20 -3.94
CA ASP A 16 20.31 2.06 -3.41
C ASP A 16 19.97 2.24 -1.92
N LEU A 17 20.91 2.77 -1.12
CA LEU A 17 20.65 3.13 0.27
C LEU A 17 19.55 4.18 0.39
N GLN A 18 19.61 5.25 -0.42
CA GLN A 18 18.54 6.26 -0.45
C GLN A 18 17.19 5.67 -0.84
N SER A 19 17.19 4.71 -1.79
CA SER A 19 15.98 4.00 -2.18
C SER A 19 15.42 3.14 -1.05
N ILE A 20 16.26 2.43 -0.30
CA ILE A 20 15.85 1.66 0.88
C ILE A 20 15.21 2.58 1.92
N VAL A 21 15.86 3.69 2.28
CA VAL A 21 15.33 4.65 3.27
C VAL A 21 13.96 5.18 2.85
N ARG A 22 13.81 5.58 1.58
CA ARG A 22 12.55 6.07 1.03
C ARG A 22 11.45 5.01 1.06
N LEU A 23 11.77 3.77 0.65
CA LEU A 23 10.80 2.68 0.61
C LEU A 23 10.38 2.28 2.02
N PHE A 24 11.33 2.10 2.92
CA PHE A 24 11.07 1.76 4.32
C PHE A 24 10.16 2.81 4.98
N GLY A 25 10.49 4.10 4.84
CA GLY A 25 9.68 5.19 5.42
C GLY A 25 8.27 5.26 4.83
N LYS A 26 8.10 5.00 3.53
CA LYS A 26 6.76 4.90 2.92
C LYS A 26 5.97 3.72 3.46
N THR A 27 6.61 2.55 3.60
CA THR A 27 5.95 1.35 4.13
C THR A 27 5.51 1.57 5.57
N GLU A 28 6.36 2.18 6.40
CA GLU A 28 6.04 2.52 7.78
C GLU A 28 4.85 3.49 7.87
N ALA A 29 4.82 4.53 7.04
CA ALA A 29 3.69 5.46 6.98
C ALA A 29 2.37 4.75 6.63
N VAL A 30 2.38 3.84 5.66
CA VAL A 30 1.21 3.05 5.27
C VAL A 30 0.78 2.10 6.39
N LEU A 31 1.72 1.41 7.04
CA LEU A 31 1.44 0.53 8.18
C LEU A 31 0.78 1.31 9.33
N LYS A 32 1.28 2.50 9.64
CA LYS A 32 0.71 3.36 10.68
C LYS A 32 -0.73 3.77 10.38
N GLU A 33 -1.06 4.05 9.12
CA GLU A 33 -2.45 4.32 8.71
C GLU A 33 -3.34 3.08 8.90
N ILE A 34 -2.82 1.89 8.58
CA ILE A 34 -3.53 0.62 8.76
C ILE A 34 -3.77 0.36 10.25
N GLU A 35 -2.73 0.46 11.08
CA GLU A 35 -2.82 0.24 12.54
C GLU A 35 -3.86 1.16 13.19
N ASN A 36 -3.87 2.44 12.81
CA ASN A 36 -4.87 3.41 13.28
C ASN A 36 -6.30 3.06 12.86
N THR A 37 -6.46 2.24 11.82
CA THR A 37 -7.78 1.87 11.26
C THR A 37 -8.27 0.52 11.77
N THR A 38 -7.41 -0.49 11.90
CA THR A 38 -7.84 -1.89 12.15
C THR A 38 -7.32 -2.51 13.43
N SER A 39 -6.40 -1.89 14.18
CA SER A 39 -5.67 -2.56 15.27
C SER A 39 -4.97 -3.88 14.86
N ASP A 40 -4.98 -4.22 13.57
CA ASP A 40 -4.41 -5.44 13.03
C ASP A 40 -2.95 -5.21 12.64
N MET A 41 -2.11 -6.22 12.86
CA MET A 41 -0.76 -6.25 12.32
C MET A 41 -0.73 -6.93 10.96
N VAL A 42 -0.13 -6.25 9.97
CA VAL A 42 0.10 -6.82 8.64
C VAL A 42 1.40 -7.64 8.66
N VAL A 43 1.33 -8.83 9.27
CA VAL A 43 2.49 -9.73 9.50
C VAL A 43 3.36 -9.95 8.25
N PRO A 44 2.82 -10.14 7.02
CA PRO A 44 3.64 -10.27 5.82
C PRO A 44 4.56 -9.06 5.58
N VAL A 45 4.04 -7.84 5.74
CA VAL A 45 4.81 -6.60 5.55
C VAL A 45 5.93 -6.50 6.57
N ILE A 46 5.63 -6.78 7.85
CA ILE A 46 6.62 -6.75 8.94
C ILE A 46 7.73 -7.77 8.67
N ASN A 47 7.37 -8.95 8.17
CA ASN A 47 8.34 -9.98 7.83
C ASN A 47 9.27 -9.56 6.68
N GLU A 48 8.75 -8.87 5.66
CA GLU A 48 9.57 -8.31 4.59
C GLU A 48 10.50 -7.19 5.10
N LEU A 49 10.03 -6.31 5.98
CA LEU A 49 10.88 -5.29 6.63
C LEU A 49 11.98 -5.92 7.49
N ARG A 50 11.67 -7.03 8.17
CA ARG A 50 12.66 -7.81 8.94
C ARG A 50 13.75 -8.39 8.04
N TYR A 51 13.39 -8.95 6.89
CA TYR A 51 14.37 -9.43 5.91
C TYR A 51 15.17 -8.28 5.28
N ALA A 52 14.55 -7.14 5.02
CA ALA A 52 15.26 -5.95 4.57
C ALA A 52 16.32 -5.51 5.58
N GLY A 53 15.97 -5.45 6.87
CA GLY A 53 16.91 -5.15 7.95
C GLY A 53 18.04 -6.17 8.05
N TYR A 54 17.73 -7.47 7.94
CA TYR A 54 18.74 -8.53 7.92
C TYR A 54 19.77 -8.30 6.80
N HIS A 55 19.32 -8.13 5.56
CA HIS A 55 20.24 -7.91 4.44
C HIS A 55 21.00 -6.59 4.55
N LEU A 56 20.38 -5.52 5.07
CA LEU A 56 21.07 -4.26 5.31
C LEU A 56 22.21 -4.43 6.35
N THR A 57 21.98 -5.19 7.42
CA THR A 57 23.05 -5.46 8.42
C THR A 57 24.19 -6.29 7.82
N GLN A 58 23.88 -7.26 6.96
CA GLN A 58 24.89 -8.04 6.22
C GLN A 58 25.70 -7.14 5.27
N TYR A 59 25.04 -6.23 4.55
CA TYR A 59 25.72 -5.25 3.72
C TYR A 59 26.64 -4.33 4.54
N LEU A 60 26.19 -3.85 5.71
CA LEU A 60 27.01 -2.98 6.56
C LEU A 60 28.29 -3.69 7.04
N GLN A 61 28.22 -4.99 7.31
CA GLN A 61 29.35 -5.81 7.73
C GLN A 61 30.30 -6.15 6.57
N CYS A 62 29.76 -6.64 5.45
CA CYS A 62 30.55 -7.28 4.39
C CYS A 62 30.71 -6.40 3.14
N LYS A 63 29.99 -5.28 3.04
CA LYS A 63 29.91 -4.40 1.87
C LYS A 63 29.54 -5.14 0.57
N ASN A 64 28.80 -6.25 0.70
CA ASN A 64 28.33 -7.05 -0.42
C ASN A 64 27.11 -6.40 -1.09
N ALA A 65 27.27 -5.91 -2.32
CA ALA A 65 26.20 -5.25 -3.04
C ALA A 65 24.97 -6.14 -3.31
N GLU A 66 25.12 -7.47 -3.33
CA GLU A 66 23.99 -8.38 -3.45
C GLU A 66 23.02 -8.23 -2.27
N ASP A 67 23.54 -8.06 -1.05
CA ASP A 67 22.73 -7.84 0.14
C ASP A 67 22.02 -6.49 0.09
N LEU A 68 22.66 -5.45 -0.45
CA LEU A 68 22.02 -4.16 -0.64
C LEU A 68 20.83 -4.25 -1.61
N SER A 69 21.01 -4.96 -2.73
CA SER A 69 19.94 -5.22 -3.70
C SER A 69 18.79 -6.03 -3.09
N LYS A 70 19.10 -7.07 -2.31
CA LYS A 70 18.08 -7.87 -1.59
C LYS A 70 17.30 -7.01 -0.59
N ALA A 71 17.98 -6.18 0.20
CA ALA A 71 17.32 -5.28 1.15
C ALA A 71 16.33 -4.33 0.46
N LYS A 72 16.72 -3.76 -0.68
CA LYS A 72 15.85 -2.93 -1.53
C LYS A 72 14.62 -3.69 -2.02
N ASN A 73 14.80 -4.92 -2.51
CA ASN A 73 13.70 -5.75 -3.01
C ASN A 73 12.71 -6.14 -1.90
N HIS A 74 13.19 -6.42 -0.69
CA HIS A 74 12.33 -6.65 0.47
C HIS A 74 11.56 -5.38 0.88
N CYS A 75 12.19 -4.21 0.88
CA CYS A 75 11.47 -2.95 1.14
C CYS A 75 10.39 -2.66 0.11
N LYS A 76 10.69 -2.92 -1.17
CA LYS A 76 9.72 -2.83 -2.27
C LYS A 76 8.53 -3.74 -2.00
N ARG A 77 8.78 -5.04 -1.77
CA ARG A 77 7.74 -6.03 -1.50
C ARG A 77 6.89 -5.67 -0.29
N ALA A 78 7.51 -5.22 0.80
CA ALA A 78 6.82 -4.74 1.98
C ALA A 78 5.84 -3.60 1.66
N LEU A 79 6.27 -2.61 0.86
CA LEU A 79 5.43 -1.50 0.46
C LEU A 79 4.20 -1.97 -0.34
N PHE A 80 4.37 -2.96 -1.22
CA PHE A 80 3.25 -3.51 -2.00
C PHE A 80 2.27 -4.28 -1.15
N ASP A 81 2.77 -5.17 -0.30
CA ASP A 81 1.92 -5.93 0.61
C ASP A 81 1.13 -4.98 1.53
N ALA A 82 1.73 -3.85 1.94
CA ALA A 82 1.06 -2.82 2.73
C ALA A 82 -0.04 -2.09 1.94
N TYR A 83 0.25 -1.68 0.70
CA TYR A 83 -0.76 -1.07 -0.16
C TYR A 83 -1.89 -2.03 -0.51
N ASP A 84 -1.57 -3.29 -0.80
CA ASP A 84 -2.58 -4.30 -1.10
C ASP A 84 -3.51 -4.53 0.08
N TYR A 85 -2.96 -4.66 1.28
CA TYR A 85 -3.76 -4.73 2.50
C TYR A 85 -4.65 -3.49 2.65
N ARG A 86 -4.09 -2.28 2.52
CA ARG A 86 -4.85 -1.02 2.70
C ARG A 86 -5.99 -0.87 1.68
N ILE A 87 -5.76 -1.26 0.43
CA ILE A 87 -6.78 -1.21 -0.62
C ILE A 87 -7.90 -2.21 -0.32
N ASN A 88 -7.55 -3.45 0.03
CA ASN A 88 -8.55 -4.47 0.38
C ASN A 88 -9.38 -4.04 1.59
N LEU A 89 -8.74 -3.48 2.62
CA LEU A 89 -9.42 -2.90 3.77
C LEU A 89 -10.41 -1.81 3.37
N ALA A 90 -9.99 -0.85 2.55
CA ALA A 90 -10.88 0.20 2.07
C ALA A 90 -12.06 -0.36 1.26
N LEU A 91 -11.83 -1.35 0.40
CA LEU A 91 -12.90 -2.02 -0.36
C LEU A 91 -13.89 -2.75 0.57
N MET A 92 -13.40 -3.37 1.65
CA MET A 92 -14.26 -3.97 2.68
C MET A 92 -15.11 -2.89 3.37
N THR A 93 -14.50 -1.79 3.82
CA THR A 93 -15.23 -0.67 4.45
C THR A 93 -16.28 -0.07 3.52
N ILE A 94 -15.98 0.06 2.23
CA ILE A 94 -16.95 0.54 1.22
C ILE A 94 -18.10 -0.45 1.07
N ARG A 95 -17.82 -1.76 1.04
CA ARG A 95 -18.86 -2.79 0.96
C ARG A 95 -19.77 -2.77 2.19
N GLU A 96 -19.21 -2.62 3.38
CA GLU A 96 -19.97 -2.45 4.62
C GLU A 96 -20.85 -1.21 4.56
N PHE A 97 -20.30 -0.07 4.13
CA PHE A 97 -21.08 1.16 3.93
C PHE A 97 -22.25 0.94 2.95
N GLN A 98 -22.03 0.28 1.81
CA GLN A 98 -23.10 -0.04 0.86
C GLN A 98 -24.19 -0.92 1.50
N GLN A 99 -23.80 -1.85 2.37
CA GLN A 99 -24.72 -2.74 3.07
C GLN A 99 -25.55 -2.01 4.13
N ASP A 100 -24.91 -1.15 4.92
CA ASP A 100 -25.55 -0.36 5.99
C ASP A 100 -26.58 0.61 5.42
N TYR A 101 -26.24 1.27 4.31
CA TYR A 101 -27.06 2.32 3.70
C TYR A 101 -27.88 1.83 2.50
N ARG A 102 -28.05 0.51 2.31
CA ARG A 102 -28.75 -0.08 1.15
C ARG A 102 -30.19 0.40 0.94
N LEU A 103 -30.85 0.88 2.00
CA LEU A 103 -32.23 1.40 1.97
C LEU A 103 -32.29 2.93 1.84
N VAL A 104 -31.15 3.61 1.88
CA VAL A 104 -31.04 5.07 1.84
C VAL A 104 -30.68 5.51 0.42
N ASN A 105 -31.31 6.57 -0.07
CA ASN A 105 -30.91 7.19 -1.34
C ASN A 105 -29.62 8.02 -1.15
N ILE A 106 -28.47 7.34 -1.13
CA ILE A 106 -27.15 7.96 -0.93
C ILE A 106 -26.85 9.00 -2.02
N GLY A 107 -27.37 8.81 -3.24
CA GLY A 107 -27.17 9.75 -4.35
C GLY A 107 -27.77 11.14 -4.11
N ALA A 108 -28.75 11.26 -3.21
CA ALA A 108 -29.32 12.55 -2.80
C ALA A 108 -28.41 13.33 -1.82
N ILE A 109 -27.46 12.64 -1.17
CA ILE A 109 -26.54 13.21 -0.17
C ILE A 109 -25.15 13.38 -0.78
N VAL A 110 -24.71 12.41 -1.59
CA VAL A 110 -23.42 12.38 -2.25
C VAL A 110 -23.63 12.48 -3.76
N ASN A 111 -23.54 13.70 -4.28
CA ASN A 111 -23.88 14.05 -5.67
C ASN A 111 -23.13 13.22 -6.74
N ASP A 112 -21.92 12.74 -6.43
CA ASP A 112 -21.10 11.93 -7.36
C ASP A 112 -21.05 10.43 -7.02
N TYR A 113 -21.99 9.93 -6.20
CA TYR A 113 -21.98 8.54 -5.72
C TYR A 113 -21.85 7.51 -6.85
N GLN A 114 -22.59 7.66 -7.94
CA GLN A 114 -22.52 6.73 -9.08
C GLN A 114 -21.13 6.73 -9.75
N ALA A 115 -20.48 7.89 -9.82
CA ALA A 115 -19.10 7.97 -10.34
C ALA A 115 -18.12 7.27 -9.39
N LEU A 116 -18.26 7.48 -8.08
CA LEU A 116 -17.45 6.80 -7.07
C LEU A 116 -17.61 5.27 -7.16
N MET A 117 -18.83 4.76 -7.38
CA MET A 117 -19.05 3.32 -7.50
C MET A 117 -18.46 2.72 -8.78
N ARG A 118 -18.42 3.49 -9.89
CA ARG A 118 -17.66 3.10 -11.08
C ARG A 118 -16.16 3.03 -10.80
N ASP A 119 -15.62 3.99 -10.05
CA ASP A 119 -14.21 3.96 -9.66
C ASP A 119 -13.91 2.75 -8.78
N VAL A 120 -14.78 2.43 -7.81
CA VAL A 120 -14.66 1.23 -6.96
C VAL A 120 -14.62 -0.04 -7.81
N GLU A 121 -15.49 -0.15 -8.81
CA GLU A 121 -15.52 -1.31 -9.70
C GLU A 121 -14.25 -1.41 -10.55
N ASN A 122 -13.72 -0.29 -11.02
CA ASN A 122 -12.44 -0.26 -11.73
C ASN A 122 -11.29 -0.68 -10.82
N ILE A 123 -11.24 -0.18 -9.57
CA ILE A 123 -10.22 -0.59 -8.59
C ILE A 123 -10.30 -2.11 -8.33
N LYS A 124 -11.50 -2.67 -8.16
CA LYS A 124 -11.68 -4.12 -7.97
C LYS A 124 -11.16 -4.92 -9.15
N LYS A 125 -11.41 -4.48 -10.39
CA LYS A 125 -10.88 -5.15 -11.59
C LYS A 125 -9.36 -5.10 -11.64
N GLU A 126 -8.78 -3.96 -11.29
CA GLU A 126 -7.33 -3.77 -11.27
C GLU A 126 -6.65 -4.66 -10.22
N VAL A 127 -7.20 -4.72 -9.00
CA VAL A 127 -6.71 -5.60 -7.92
C VAL A 127 -6.84 -7.08 -8.27
N ASN A 128 -7.95 -7.50 -8.89
CA ASN A 128 -8.18 -8.91 -9.24
C ASN A 128 -7.56 -9.35 -10.58
N SER A 129 -6.96 -8.42 -11.33
CA SER A 129 -6.33 -8.75 -12.59
C SER A 129 -5.13 -9.68 -12.37
N LYS A 130 -5.00 -10.72 -13.22
CA LYS A 130 -3.88 -11.66 -13.18
C LYS A 130 -2.62 -11.03 -13.75
N ILE A 131 -2.05 -10.03 -13.06
CA ILE A 131 -0.73 -9.50 -13.42
C ILE A 131 0.33 -10.46 -12.91
N THR A 132 1.23 -10.83 -13.82
CA THR A 132 2.25 -11.87 -13.62
C THR A 132 3.62 -11.36 -13.21
N THR A 133 3.89 -10.04 -13.26
CA THR A 133 5.21 -9.46 -12.96
C THR A 133 5.19 -8.49 -11.79
N HIS A 134 6.28 -8.47 -11.01
CA HIS A 134 6.42 -7.66 -9.80
C HIS A 134 6.46 -6.15 -10.11
N GLU A 135 7.17 -5.74 -11.16
CA GLU A 135 7.34 -4.32 -11.54
C GLU A 135 6.03 -3.64 -11.94
N ILE A 136 5.16 -4.33 -12.69
CA ILE A 136 3.85 -3.79 -13.09
C ILE A 136 2.91 -3.66 -11.88
N ARG A 137 3.09 -4.50 -10.84
CA ARG A 137 2.36 -4.38 -9.59
C ARG A 137 2.76 -3.11 -8.82
N GLU A 138 4.03 -2.70 -8.88
CA GLU A 138 4.52 -1.53 -8.11
C GLU A 138 3.83 -0.22 -8.55
N GLU A 139 3.86 0.06 -9.85
CA GLU A 139 3.27 1.28 -10.42
C GLU A 139 1.75 1.32 -10.28
N ARG A 140 1.11 0.15 -10.40
CA ARG A 140 -0.34 0.02 -10.33
C ARG A 140 -0.87 0.32 -8.93
N TYR A 141 -0.28 -0.24 -7.87
CA TYR A 141 -0.79 -0.01 -6.51
C TYR A 141 -0.57 1.43 -6.03
N ALA A 142 0.55 2.06 -6.42
CA ALA A 142 0.76 3.48 -6.19
C ALA A 142 -0.31 4.35 -6.92
N ALA A 143 -0.73 3.95 -8.12
CA ALA A 143 -1.77 4.66 -8.87
C ALA A 143 -3.17 4.50 -8.26
N LEU A 144 -3.45 3.37 -7.58
CA LEU A 144 -4.73 3.11 -6.91
C LEU A 144 -4.85 3.80 -5.55
N GLU A 145 -3.73 4.27 -4.98
CA GLU A 145 -3.68 4.89 -3.66
C GLU A 145 -4.62 6.12 -3.55
N LYS A 146 -4.45 7.08 -4.48
CA LYS A 146 -5.20 8.34 -4.47
C LYS A 146 -6.70 8.14 -4.71
N PRO A 147 -7.13 7.35 -5.71
CA PRO A 147 -8.54 7.02 -5.91
C PRO A 147 -9.18 6.40 -4.66
N VAL A 148 -8.54 5.42 -4.04
CA VAL A 148 -9.06 4.74 -2.84
C VAL A 148 -9.22 5.71 -1.68
N ALA A 149 -8.18 6.50 -1.38
CA ALA A 149 -8.25 7.49 -0.31
C ALA A 149 -9.35 8.55 -0.53
N ARG A 150 -9.54 8.98 -1.79
CA ARG A 150 -10.60 9.93 -2.18
C ARG A 150 -11.99 9.34 -1.92
N ILE A 151 -12.21 8.09 -2.33
CA ILE A 151 -13.51 7.41 -2.15
C ILE A 151 -13.79 7.20 -0.66
N SER A 152 -12.84 6.65 0.08
CA SER A 152 -13.00 6.42 1.53
C SER A 152 -13.36 7.70 2.27
N ARG A 153 -12.69 8.83 1.98
CA ARG A 153 -13.00 10.12 2.60
C ARG A 153 -14.43 10.59 2.29
N LYS A 154 -14.86 10.48 1.04
CA LYS A 154 -16.22 10.91 0.64
C LYS A 154 -17.32 10.03 1.23
N LEU A 155 -17.05 8.75 1.45
CA LEU A 155 -18.02 7.80 2.03
C LEU A 155 -17.97 7.73 3.57
N GLN A 156 -16.91 8.25 4.20
CA GLN A 156 -16.87 8.49 5.65
C GLN A 156 -17.70 9.71 6.07
N LEU A 157 -17.84 10.73 5.21
CA LEU A 157 -18.73 11.89 5.47
C LEU A 157 -20.17 11.49 5.83
N PRO A 158 -20.83 10.56 5.11
CA PRO A 158 -22.16 10.05 5.47
C PRO A 158 -22.18 9.00 6.58
N ARG A 159 -21.07 8.69 7.28
CA ARG A 159 -21.12 8.00 8.59
C ARG A 159 -21.32 8.97 9.76
N ASN A 160 -21.24 10.28 9.51
CA ASN A 160 -21.52 11.33 10.49
C ASN A 160 -22.92 12.03 10.39
N PRO A 161 -24.01 11.42 9.86
CA PRO A 161 -25.29 12.10 9.68
C PRO A 161 -26.14 12.12 10.96
N LEU A 162 -25.71 11.45 12.04
CA LEU A 162 -26.40 11.49 13.34
C LEU A 162 -26.34 12.88 14.03
N GLN A 163 -25.66 13.87 13.45
CA GLN A 163 -25.67 15.25 13.95
C GLN A 163 -26.58 16.20 13.18
N LEU A 164 -27.22 15.78 12.07
CA LEU A 164 -27.95 16.74 11.24
C LEU A 164 -29.46 16.82 11.49
N HIS A 165 -30.11 15.89 12.19
CA HIS A 165 -31.57 15.91 12.37
C HIS A 165 -32.04 15.71 13.83
N CYS A 166 -31.49 16.50 14.75
CA CYS A 166 -32.20 16.84 15.99
C CYS A 166 -32.47 18.35 15.99
N ASN A 167 -33.56 18.75 15.34
CA ASN A 167 -34.28 20.01 15.58
C ASN A 167 -35.77 19.70 15.50
#